data_AF-I8RJZ4-F1
#
_entry.id   AF-I8RJZ4-F1
#
_cell.length_a   1.000
_cell.length_b   1.000
_cell.length_c   1.000
_cell.angle_alpha   90.00
_cell.angle_beta   90.00
_cell.angle_gamma   90.00
#
_symmetry.space_group_name_H-M   'P 1'
#
loop_
_entity.id
_entity.type
_entity.pdbx_description
1 polymer ?
#
loop_
_entity_poly.entity_id
_entity_poly.type
_entity_poly.pdbx_seq_one_letter_code
_entity_poly.pdbx_strand_id
1 'polypeptide(L)' 'MLNRELFSYRLKQLRTEKKLSMQALAQAVGLKNKGSIGQFETSLNIPSADTLVALADYFDVSLDYLVGRSDNPDRK' A
#
# COMPACT_ATOMS: atom_id res chain seq x y z
N MET A 1 1.45 -16.27 3.41
CA MET A 1 1.61 -15.79 2.02
C MET A 1 1.00 -14.39 1.90
N LEU A 2 1.43 -13.57 0.94
CA LEU A 2 0.82 -12.25 0.68
C LEU A 2 -0.52 -12.44 -0.04
N ASN A 3 -1.58 -11.82 0.46
CA ASN A 3 -2.89 -11.82 -0.21
C ASN A 3 -2.97 -10.62 -1.14
N ARG A 4 -2.84 -10.86 -2.46
CA ARG A 4 -2.73 -9.80 -3.46
C ARG A 4 -4.01 -8.98 -3.56
N GLU A 5 -5.17 -9.64 -3.57
CA GLU A 5 -6.46 -8.94 -3.71
C GLU A 5 -6.74 -8.06 -2.51
N LEU A 6 -6.50 -8.57 -1.30
CA LEU A 6 -6.73 -7.82 -0.07
C LEU A 6 -5.75 -6.65 0.09
N PHE A 7 -4.48 -6.85 -0.28
CA PHE A 7 -3.49 -5.77 -0.32
C PHE A 7 -3.91 -4.65 -1.28
N SER A 8 -4.25 -4.99 -2.52
CA SER A 8 -4.65 -4.01 -3.54
C SER A 8 -5.88 -3.20 -3.11
N TYR A 9 -6.85 -3.90 -2.50
CA TYR A 9 -8.05 -3.27 -1.93
C TYR A 9 -7.70 -2.29 -0.80
N ARG A 10 -6.93 -2.73 0.21
CA ARG A 10 -6.52 -1.91 1.35
C ARG A 10 -5.70 -0.70 0.93
N LEU A 11 -4.74 -0.88 0.03
CA LEU A 11 -3.93 0.20 -0.51
C LEU A 11 -4.81 1.28 -1.16
N LYS A 12 -5.76 0.86 -1.99
CA LYS A 12 -6.70 1.78 -2.64
C LYS A 12 -7.56 2.50 -1.61
N GLN A 13 -8.09 1.80 -0.62
CA GLN A 13 -8.89 2.39 0.46
C GLN A 13 -8.10 3.45 1.23
N LEU A 14 -6.93 3.10 1.77
CA LEU A 14 -6.07 4.00 2.53
C LEU A 14 -5.69 5.25 1.72
N ARG A 15 -5.39 5.08 0.42
CA ARG A 15 -5.12 6.22 -0.48
C ARG A 15 -6.34 7.13 -0.60
N THR A 16 -7.54 6.56 -0.80
CA THR A 16 -8.77 7.34 -0.97
C THR A 16 -9.23 8.03 0.30
N GLU A 17 -9.05 7.40 1.46
CA GLU A 17 -9.37 7.98 2.78
C GLU A 17 -8.51 9.21 3.06
N LYS A 18 -7.21 9.14 2.74
CA LYS A 18 -6.30 10.30 2.80
C LYS A 18 -6.48 11.28 1.63
N LYS A 19 -7.43 11.05 0.71
CA LYS A 19 -7.70 11.87 -0.50
C LYS A 19 -6.47 12.10 -1.38
N LEU A 20 -5.59 11.11 -1.48
CA LEU A 20 -4.35 11.21 -2.23
C LEU A 20 -4.52 10.80 -3.69
N SER A 21 -3.86 11.54 -4.58
CA SER A 21 -3.65 11.07 -5.95
C SER A 21 -2.59 9.95 -5.97
N MET A 22 -2.60 9.10 -7.00
CA MET A 22 -1.56 8.07 -7.18
C MET A 22 -0.16 8.68 -7.25
N GLN A 23 -0.04 9.89 -7.80
CA GLN A 23 1.23 10.61 -7.91
C GLN A 23 1.70 11.13 -6.55
N ALA A 24 0.79 11.68 -5.74
CA ALA A 24 1.11 12.14 -4.39
C ALA A 24 1.56 10.98 -3.50
N LEU A 25 0.85 9.84 -3.55
CA LEU A 25 1.25 8.64 -2.81
C LEU A 25 2.62 8.13 -3.28
N ALA A 26 2.84 8.03 -4.60
CA ALA A 26 4.12 7.60 -5.14
C ALA A 26 5.28 8.46 -4.62
N GLN A 27 5.14 9.79 -4.66
CA GLN A 27 6.15 10.70 -4.12
C GLN A 27 6.36 10.53 -2.61
N ALA A 28 5.29 10.34 -1.85
CA ALA A 28 5.38 10.17 -0.40
C ALA A 28 6.13 8.91 0.03
N VAL A 29 6.03 7.83 -0.76
CA VAL A 29 6.75 6.57 -0.49
C VAL A 29 8.04 6.40 -1.30
N GLY A 30 8.55 7.48 -1.92
CA GLY A 30 9.83 7.48 -2.64
C GLY A 30 9.80 6.81 -4.02
N LEU A 31 8.61 6.56 -4.58
CA LEU A 31 8.45 6.02 -5.93
C LEU A 31 8.47 7.13 -6.99
N LYS A 32 9.22 6.89 -8.07
CA LYS A 32 9.38 7.85 -9.17
C LYS A 32 8.14 7.95 -10.09
N ASN A 33 7.27 6.94 -10.10
CA ASN A 33 6.16 6.84 -11.07
C ASN A 33 4.83 6.49 -10.40
N LYS A 34 3.78 7.28 -10.69
CA LYS A 34 2.40 7.01 -10.28
C LYS A 34 1.85 5.67 -10.79
N GLY A 35 2.37 5.18 -11.93
CA GLY A 35 1.97 3.92 -12.53
C GLY A 35 2.23 2.71 -11.64
N SER A 36 3.26 2.76 -10.79
CA SER A 36 3.54 1.70 -9.80
C SER A 36 2.37 1.55 -8.82
N ILE A 37 1.83 2.66 -8.30
CA ILE A 37 0.67 2.65 -7.40
C ILE A 37 -0.56 2.05 -8.11
N GLY A 38 -0.80 2.43 -9.37
CA GLY A 38 -1.91 1.87 -10.16
C GLY A 38 -1.79 0.36 -10.38
N GLN A 39 -0.57 -0.14 -10.63
CA GLN A 39 -0.31 -1.58 -10.76
C GLN A 39 -0.51 -2.32 -9.43
N PHE A 40 -0.15 -1.70 -8.31
CA PHE A 40 -0.38 -2.24 -6.98
C PHE A 40 -1.88 -2.30 -6.65
N GLU A 41 -2.65 -1.27 -6.99
CA GLU A 41 -4.10 -1.23 -6.76
C GLU A 41 -4.90 -2.18 -7.68
N THR A 42 -4.30 -2.66 -8.76
CA THR A 42 -4.92 -3.58 -9.72
C THR A 42 -4.39 -5.02 -9.57
N SER A 43 -3.59 -5.30 -8.54
CA SER A 43 -2.94 -6.61 -8.32
C SER A 43 -2.02 -7.06 -9.47
N LEU A 44 -1.68 -6.17 -10.41
CA LEU A 44 -0.83 -6.48 -11.57
C LEU A 44 0.64 -6.64 -11.19
N ASN A 45 1.07 -5.95 -10.13
CA ASN A 45 2.43 -6.02 -9.63
C ASN A 45 2.45 -6.01 -8.10
N ILE A 46 3.48 -6.62 -7.52
CA ILE A 46 3.70 -6.64 -6.08
C ILE A 46 4.82 -5.65 -5.74
N PRO A 47 4.65 -4.79 -4.73
CA PRO A 47 5.72 -3.90 -4.30
C PRO A 47 6.91 -4.69 -3.72
N SER A 48 8.10 -4.09 -3.75
CA SER A 48 9.24 -4.61 -3.00
C SER A 48 8.98 -4.55 -1.49
N ALA A 49 9.76 -5.31 -0.71
CA ALA A 49 9.69 -5.26 0.75
C ALA A 49 9.88 -3.82 1.28
N ASP A 50 10.86 -3.08 0.75
CA ASP A 50 11.09 -1.67 1.11
C ASP A 50 9.86 -0.80 0.83
N THR A 51 9.21 -1.00 -0.32
CA THR A 51 8.00 -0.23 -0.67
C THR A 51 6.84 -0.58 0.25
N LEU A 52 6.69 -1.85 0.62
CA LEU A 52 5.66 -2.29 1.55
C LEU A 52 5.85 -1.69 2.94
N VAL A 53 7.10 -1.65 3.43
CA VAL A 53 7.43 -0.99 4.70
C VAL A 53 7.13 0.50 4.62
N ALA A 54 7.58 1.18 3.56
CA ALA A 54 7.32 2.61 3.37
C ALA A 54 5.82 2.95 3.29
N LEU A 55 5.01 2.10 2.65
CA LEU A 55 3.56 2.23 2.61
C LEU A 55 2.94 2.04 4.00
N ALA A 56 3.36 1.00 4.72
CA ALA A 56 2.89 0.75 6.08
C ALA A 56 3.23 1.94 7.00
N ASP A 57 4.43 2.50 6.89
CA ASP A 57 4.89 3.68 7.64
C ASP A 57 4.09 4.93 7.29
N TYR A 58 3.87 5.16 6.00
CA TYR A 58 3.13 6.32 5.53
C TYR A 58 1.66 6.32 5.97
N PHE A 59 1.04 5.13 6.00
CA PHE A 59 -0.36 4.97 6.43
C PHE A 59 -0.51 4.73 7.93
N ASP A 60 0.60 4.61 8.67
CA ASP A 60 0.62 4.29 10.10
C ASP A 60 -0.16 3.01 10.43
N VAL A 61 0.04 1.97 9.61
CA VAL A 61 -0.57 0.64 9.79
C VAL A 61 0.50 -0.44 9.90
N SER A 62 0.13 -1.61 10.40
CA SER A 62 1.00 -2.78 10.40
C SER A 62 1.21 -3.33 8.99
N LEU A 63 2.39 -3.91 8.76
CA LEU A 63 2.69 -4.60 7.52
C LEU A 63 1.77 -5.82 7.31
N ASP A 64 1.45 -6.54 8.38
CA ASP A 64 0.54 -7.70 8.33
C ASP A 64 -0.88 -7.30 7.93
N TYR A 65 -1.37 -6.14 8.39
CA TYR A 65 -2.61 -5.57 7.86
C TYR A 65 -2.46 -5.22 6.39
N LEU A 66 -1.42 -4.48 6.02
CA LEU A 66 -1.27 -4.03 4.64
C LEU A 66 -1.26 -5.21 3.65
N VAL A 67 -0.52 -6.27 3.95
CA VAL A 67 -0.35 -7.44 3.05
C VAL A 67 -1.42 -8.52 3.20
N GLY A 68 -2.43 -8.30 4.04
CA GLY A 68 -3.57 -9.21 4.19
C GLY A 68 -3.33 -10.45 5.05
N ARG A 69 -2.41 -10.38 6.02
CA ARG A 69 -2.16 -11.44 7.02
C ARG A 69 -2.94 -11.24 8.32
N SER A 70 -3.39 -10.02 8.59
CA SER A 70 -4.21 -9.67 9.75
C SER A 70 -5.28 -8.68 9.35
N ASP A 71 -6.39 -8.65 10.09
CA ASP A 71 -7.41 -7.60 9.98
C ASP A 71 -7.18 -6.46 10.98
N ASN A 72 -6.18 -6.59 11.87
CA ASN A 72 -5.83 -5.53 12.82
C ASN A 72 -4.83 -4.54 12.19
N PRO A 73 -5.21 -3.26 11.96
CA PRO A 73 -4.32 -2.24 11.42
C PRO A 73 -3.22 -1.79 12.40
N ASP A 74 -3.35 -2.06 13.70
CA ASP A 74 -2.42 -1.58 14.73
C ASP A 74 -1.00 -2.08 14.49
N ARG A 75 -0.04 -1.15 14.57
CA ARG A 75 1.39 -1.45 14.65
C ARG A 75 1.67 -2.13 15.98
N LYS A 76 2.09 -3.39 15.94
CA LYS A 76 2.57 -4.14 17.11
C LYS A 76 4.09 -4.21 17.09
#